data_AF-A0A9Q0KF85-F1
#
_entry.id   AF-A0A9Q0KF85-F1
#
_cell.length_a   1.000
_cell.length_b   1.000
_cell.length_c   1.000
_cell.angle_alpha   90.00
_cell.angle_beta   90.00
_cell.angle_gamma   90.00
#
_symmetry.space_group_name_H-M   'P 1'
#
loop_
_entity.id
_entity.type
_entity.pdbx_description
1 polymer ?
#
loop_
_entity_poly.entity_id
_entity_poly.type
_entity_poly.pdbx_seq_one_letter_code
_entity_poly.pdbx_strand_id
1 'polypeptide(L)'
;MMQARESGGRWEMDCIEIETVAEALERSVIFHVVKEIIGYVLYMHQQIPDVLQDLCLEFDRLQSESKILEVVLSQMEMKSSCRRKHNGRLRDLKKGIRKLEKLMNSIASLQTAMQQVLNEIPDIQEVILVLGSNPVRPQHVYEMCFSHGKITTEVTNDFTKCKAAEALSRKAIRSLISKGAASMPYGGTTKLFILVKAPSTFNLPVHFLPKRDFRYSKKIVPCRLHIKCRIRGQGMDASQHSPQTACPIKSPDSSSIDLIWFQCRHTIKGLASTTPQIKE
;
A
#
# COMPACT_ATOMS: atom_id res chain seq x y z
N MET A 1 27.51 -38.54 -9.66
CA MET A 1 27.65 -37.08 -9.49
C MET A 1 27.40 -36.43 -10.84
N MET A 2 26.21 -35.89 -11.07
CA MET A 2 25.88 -35.14 -12.29
C MET A 2 25.44 -33.74 -11.85
N GLN A 3 26.15 -32.73 -12.35
CA GLN A 3 25.90 -31.32 -12.11
C GLN A 3 24.54 -30.92 -12.69
N ALA A 4 23.70 -30.32 -11.85
CA ALA A 4 22.47 -29.66 -12.29
C ALA A 4 22.83 -28.27 -12.82
N ARG A 5 22.58 -28.06 -14.11
CA ARG A 5 22.69 -26.78 -14.80
C ARG A 5 21.72 -25.74 -14.22
N GLU A 6 22.21 -24.51 -14.26
CA GLU A 6 21.68 -23.29 -13.70
C GLU A 6 20.32 -22.85 -14.26
N SER A 7 19.48 -22.34 -13.35
CA SER A 7 18.88 -21.00 -13.40
C SER A 7 18.72 -20.35 -14.79
N GLY A 8 17.49 -20.39 -15.32
CA GLY A 8 17.04 -19.48 -16.36
C GLY A 8 15.58 -19.73 -16.72
N GLY A 9 14.70 -18.74 -16.57
CA GLY A 9 13.35 -18.80 -17.17
C GLY A 9 12.14 -18.84 -16.23
N ARG A 10 12.14 -18.13 -15.09
CA ARG A 10 10.91 -17.94 -14.27
C ARG A 10 10.61 -16.47 -13.96
N TRP A 11 10.76 -15.59 -14.96
CA TRP A 11 10.58 -14.15 -14.75
C TRP A 11 9.76 -13.44 -15.84
N GLU A 12 9.24 -14.15 -16.84
CA GLU A 12 8.63 -13.51 -18.02
C GLU A 12 7.10 -13.48 -18.00
N MET A 13 6.45 -14.17 -17.07
CA MET A 13 4.99 -14.20 -17.01
C MET A 13 4.45 -13.27 -15.91
N ASP A 14 3.77 -12.21 -16.36
CA ASP A 14 2.76 -11.42 -15.65
C ASP A 14 3.19 -10.23 -14.77
N CYS A 15 4.14 -9.42 -15.25
CA CYS A 15 4.37 -8.07 -14.73
C CYS A 15 3.59 -7.03 -15.54
N ILE A 16 2.83 -6.16 -14.87
CA ILE A 16 2.13 -5.05 -15.53
C ILE A 16 3.02 -3.82 -15.53
N GLU A 17 3.36 -3.34 -16.72
CA GLU A 17 4.15 -2.13 -16.87
C GLU A 17 3.26 -0.89 -16.86
N ILE A 18 3.65 0.10 -16.07
CA ILE A 18 2.96 1.38 -15.91
C ILE A 18 3.98 2.49 -16.13
N GLU A 19 3.95 3.08 -17.32
CA GLU A 19 4.79 4.24 -17.61
C GLU A 19 4.15 5.54 -17.11
N THR A 20 4.96 6.41 -16.51
CA THR A 20 4.63 7.80 -16.21
C THR A 20 5.38 8.75 -17.14
N VAL A 21 4.78 9.89 -17.45
CA VAL A 21 5.43 10.96 -18.24
C VAL A 21 6.52 11.69 -17.47
N ALA A 22 6.57 11.52 -16.15
CA ALA A 22 7.55 12.15 -15.28
C ALA A 22 8.96 11.56 -15.51
N GLU A 23 9.96 12.45 -15.48
CA GLU A 23 11.38 12.09 -15.63
C GLU A 23 11.97 11.47 -14.35
N ALA A 24 11.28 11.61 -13.21
CA ALA A 24 11.62 11.01 -11.92
C ALA A 24 10.35 10.70 -11.12
N LEU A 25 10.42 9.74 -10.19
CA LEU A 25 9.36 9.46 -9.23
C LEU A 25 9.72 10.13 -7.91
N GLU A 26 8.94 11.13 -7.53
CA GLU A 26 9.07 11.74 -6.22
C GLU A 26 8.57 10.79 -5.12
N ARG A 27 9.17 10.87 -3.94
CA ARG A 27 8.72 10.15 -2.74
C ARG A 27 7.24 10.38 -2.41
N SER A 28 6.72 11.59 -2.66
CA SER A 28 5.31 11.96 -2.46
C SER A 28 4.41 11.12 -3.37
N VAL A 29 4.80 10.96 -4.63
CA VAL A 29 4.09 10.14 -5.63
C VAL A 29 4.09 8.68 -5.22
N ILE A 30 5.25 8.12 -4.83
CA ILE A 30 5.36 6.72 -4.38
C ILE A 30 4.46 6.48 -3.17
N PHE A 31 4.50 7.37 -2.17
CA PHE A 31 3.66 7.30 -0.98
C PHE A 31 2.17 7.22 -1.32
N HIS A 32 1.68 8.14 -2.16
CA HIS A 32 0.26 8.18 -2.53
C HIS A 32 -0.15 6.99 -3.40
N VAL A 33 0.71 6.51 -4.30
CA VAL A 33 0.42 5.30 -5.09
C VAL A 33 0.28 4.10 -4.17
N VAL A 34 1.22 3.88 -3.24
CA VAL A 34 1.14 2.77 -2.28
C VAL A 34 -0.10 2.92 -1.39
N LYS A 35 -0.40 4.13 -0.91
CA LYS A 35 -1.59 4.42 -0.09
C LYS A 35 -2.89 4.06 -0.81
N GLU A 36 -3.04 4.45 -2.07
CA GLU A 36 -4.24 4.16 -2.86
C GLU A 36 -4.35 2.66 -3.18
N ILE A 37 -3.23 1.98 -3.46
CA ILE A 37 -3.21 0.53 -3.67
C ILE A 37 -3.59 -0.21 -2.37
N ILE A 38 -3.14 0.24 -1.20
CA ILE A 38 -3.58 -0.32 0.09
C ILE A 38 -5.10 -0.21 0.25
N GLY A 39 -5.67 0.98 -0.02
CA GLY A 39 -7.11 1.19 0.03
C GLY A 39 -7.87 0.26 -0.91
N TYR A 40 -7.40 0.15 -2.15
CA TYR A 40 -7.95 -0.76 -3.16
C TYR A 40 -7.87 -2.23 -2.72
N VAL A 41 -6.71 -2.70 -2.27
CA VAL A 41 -6.50 -4.10 -1.83
C VAL A 41 -7.41 -4.44 -0.66
N LEU A 42 -7.54 -3.54 0.32
CA LEU A 42 -8.43 -3.75 1.46
C LEU A 42 -9.89 -3.84 1.01
N TYR A 43 -10.33 -2.94 0.12
CA TYR A 43 -11.70 -2.91 -0.36
C TYR A 43 -12.05 -4.13 -1.22
N MET A 44 -11.24 -4.42 -2.24
CA MET A 44 -11.52 -5.53 -3.16
C MET A 44 -11.48 -6.90 -2.49
N HIS A 45 -10.65 -7.08 -1.46
CA HIS A 45 -10.63 -8.30 -0.66
C HIS A 45 -11.63 -8.29 0.50
N GLN A 46 -12.57 -7.34 0.52
CA GLN A 46 -13.63 -7.21 1.52
C GLN A 46 -13.08 -7.18 2.96
N GLN A 47 -11.89 -6.61 3.13
CA GLN A 47 -11.28 -6.38 4.44
C GLN A 47 -11.83 -5.11 5.08
N ILE A 48 -12.44 -4.23 4.29
CA ILE A 48 -13.17 -3.06 4.73
C ILE A 48 -14.53 -3.02 4.01
N PRO A 49 -15.58 -2.49 4.65
CA PRO A 49 -16.94 -2.55 4.11
C PRO A 49 -17.23 -1.49 3.03
N ASP A 50 -16.37 -0.48 2.91
CA ASP A 50 -16.49 0.59 1.93
C ASP A 50 -15.08 1.08 1.54
N VAL A 51 -14.97 1.91 0.51
CA VAL A 51 -13.70 2.51 0.10
C VAL A 51 -13.12 3.35 1.23
N LEU A 52 -11.80 3.36 1.35
CA LEU A 52 -11.12 3.97 2.49
C LEU A 52 -11.46 5.46 2.68
N GLN A 53 -11.67 6.19 1.58
CA GLN A 53 -12.07 7.60 1.63
C GLN A 53 -13.40 7.79 2.37
N ASP A 54 -14.41 6.99 2.05
CA ASP A 54 -15.74 7.10 2.64
C ASP A 54 -15.74 6.68 4.11
N LEU A 55 -14.92 5.68 4.47
CA LEU A 55 -14.72 5.31 5.88
C LEU A 55 -14.04 6.40 6.70
N CYS A 56 -13.08 7.13 6.12
CA CYS A 56 -12.50 8.30 6.79
C CYS A 56 -13.56 9.38 7.04
N LEU A 57 -14.37 9.69 6.03
CA LEU A 57 -15.47 10.67 6.16
C LEU A 57 -16.52 10.24 7.19
N GLU A 58 -16.88 8.96 7.22
CA GLU A 58 -17.78 8.39 8.23
C GLU A 58 -17.17 8.54 9.63
N PHE A 59 -15.90 8.20 9.79
CA PHE A 59 -15.20 8.29 11.08
C PHE A 59 -15.14 9.73 11.60
N ASP A 60 -14.78 10.68 10.75
CA ASP A 60 -14.73 12.11 11.09
C ASP A 60 -16.11 12.66 11.46
N ARG A 61 -17.15 12.24 10.72
CA ARG A 61 -18.54 12.58 11.04
C ARG A 61 -18.95 12.03 12.41
N LEU A 62 -18.66 10.75 12.69
CA LEU A 62 -18.99 10.12 13.97
C LEU A 62 -18.29 10.83 15.14
N GLN A 63 -17.00 11.16 14.98
CA GLN A 63 -16.26 11.91 15.99
C GLN A 63 -16.85 13.31 16.22
N SER A 64 -17.13 14.04 15.14
CA SER A 64 -17.69 15.40 15.21
C SER A 64 -19.07 15.39 15.87
N GLU A 65 -19.94 14.47 15.48
CA GLU A 65 -21.28 14.32 16.07
C GLU A 65 -21.21 13.91 17.54
N SER A 66 -20.31 13.00 17.90
CA SER A 66 -20.09 12.60 19.30
C SER A 66 -19.64 13.79 20.14
N LYS A 67 -18.70 14.60 19.65
CA LYS A 67 -18.19 15.79 20.34
C LYS A 67 -19.28 16.84 20.54
N ILE A 68 -20.08 17.12 19.51
CA ILE A 68 -21.23 18.03 19.60
C ILE A 68 -22.22 17.55 20.65
N LEU A 69 -22.54 16.25 20.64
CA LEU A 69 -23.51 15.66 21.56
C LEU A 69 -23.03 15.66 23.02
N GLU A 70 -21.73 15.47 23.26
CA GLU A 70 -21.12 15.59 24.59
C GLU A 70 -21.21 17.01 25.14
N VAL A 71 -20.98 18.03 24.29
CA VAL A 71 -21.16 19.44 24.67
C VAL A 71 -22.62 19.72 25.02
N VAL A 72 -23.57 19.28 24.19
CA VAL A 72 -25.01 19.45 24.44
C VAL A 72 -25.45 18.76 25.75
N LEU A 73 -24.94 17.57 26.04
CA LEU A 73 -25.23 16.84 27.28
C LEU A 73 -24.61 17.48 28.53
N SER A 74 -23.60 18.32 28.36
CA SER A 74 -22.95 19.06 29.45
C SER A 74 -23.69 20.37 29.79
N GLN A 75 -24.69 20.77 28.99
CA GLN A 75 -25.53 21.92 29.28
C GLN A 75 -26.56 21.58 30.38
N MET A 76 -26.75 22.50 31.32
CA MET A 76 -27.44 22.25 32.59
C MET A 76 -28.98 22.15 32.46
N GLU A 77 -29.55 22.53 31.32
CA GLU A 77 -31.01 22.72 31.14
C GLU A 77 -31.66 21.69 30.19
N MET A 78 -31.63 20.41 30.53
CA MET A 78 -32.33 19.38 29.75
C MET A 78 -33.31 18.55 30.58
N LYS A 79 -34.53 18.39 30.05
CA LYS A 79 -35.52 17.43 30.57
C LYS A 79 -34.91 16.02 30.61
N SER A 80 -35.23 15.25 31.65
CA SER A 80 -34.66 13.91 31.89
C SER A 80 -34.90 12.90 30.76
N SER A 81 -36.04 12.99 30.05
CA SER A 81 -36.36 12.18 28.86
C SER A 81 -35.46 12.53 27.67
N CYS A 82 -35.21 13.82 27.45
CA CYS A 82 -34.29 14.31 26.41
C CYS A 82 -32.87 13.80 26.67
N ARG A 83 -32.39 13.92 27.93
CA ARG A 83 -31.08 13.42 28.35
C ARG A 83 -30.90 11.92 28.11
N ARG A 84 -31.92 11.11 28.41
CA ARG A 84 -31.89 9.66 28.14
C ARG A 84 -31.75 9.33 26.64
N LYS A 85 -32.48 10.04 25.77
CA LYS A 85 -32.40 9.87 24.31
C LYS A 85 -31.01 10.25 23.78
N HIS A 86 -30.47 11.39 24.19
CA HIS A 86 -29.12 11.82 23.80
C HIS A 86 -28.03 10.87 24.31
N ASN A 87 -28.12 10.39 25.55
CA ASN A 87 -27.21 9.36 26.07
C ASN A 87 -27.27 8.06 25.27
N GLY A 88 -28.46 7.65 24.79
CA GLY A 88 -28.61 6.51 23.89
C GLY A 88 -27.82 6.70 22.60
N ARG A 89 -28.07 7.81 21.90
CA ARG A 89 -27.36 8.18 20.66
C ARG A 89 -25.85 8.25 20.87
N LEU A 90 -25.39 8.84 21.98
CA LEU A 90 -23.97 8.93 22.30
C LEU A 90 -23.31 7.55 22.44
N ARG A 91 -24.01 6.58 23.05
CA ARG A 91 -23.50 5.19 23.14
C ARG A 91 -23.35 4.56 21.76
N ASP A 92 -24.30 4.80 20.86
CA ASP A 92 -24.25 4.25 19.51
C ASP A 92 -23.13 4.87 18.68
N LEU A 93 -22.96 6.20 18.76
CA LEU A 93 -21.82 6.91 18.16
C LEU A 93 -20.48 6.37 18.69
N LYS A 94 -20.32 6.23 20.01
CA LYS A 94 -19.11 5.66 20.63
C LYS A 94 -18.86 4.20 20.23
N LYS A 95 -19.90 3.42 19.93
CA LYS A 95 -19.72 2.06 19.39
C LYS A 95 -19.23 2.12 17.94
N GLY A 96 -19.80 3.00 17.11
CA GLY A 96 -19.34 3.23 15.74
C GLY A 96 -17.89 3.68 15.67
N ILE A 97 -17.51 4.68 16.48
CA ILE A 97 -16.12 5.17 16.60
C ILE A 97 -15.19 4.01 16.93
N ARG A 98 -15.47 3.26 18.01
CA ARG A 98 -14.62 2.12 18.43
C ARG A 98 -14.48 1.03 17.37
N LYS A 99 -15.49 0.84 16.51
CA LYS A 99 -15.46 -0.13 15.40
C LYS A 99 -14.42 0.28 14.34
N LEU A 100 -14.35 1.56 13.99
CA LEU A 100 -13.46 2.09 12.95
C LEU A 100 -12.09 2.53 13.50
N GLU A 101 -12.01 2.92 14.76
CA GLU A 101 -10.83 3.51 15.40
C GLU A 101 -9.56 2.67 15.24
N LYS A 102 -9.66 1.35 15.46
CA LYS A 102 -8.51 0.45 15.28
C LYS A 102 -8.00 0.41 13.84
N LEU A 103 -8.92 0.43 12.87
CA LEU A 103 -8.57 0.47 11.45
C LEU A 103 -7.89 1.80 11.12
N MET A 104 -8.52 2.92 11.49
CA MET A 104 -8.02 4.27 11.23
C MET A 104 -6.63 4.50 11.85
N ASN A 105 -6.44 4.09 13.11
CA ASN A 105 -5.14 4.20 13.79
C ASN A 105 -4.07 3.33 13.13
N SER A 106 -4.42 2.13 12.67
CA SER A 106 -3.48 1.25 11.97
C SER A 106 -3.07 1.84 10.62
N ILE A 107 -4.01 2.43 9.88
CA ILE A 107 -3.77 3.10 8.61
C ILE A 107 -2.89 4.35 8.81
N ALA A 108 -3.20 5.18 9.81
CA ALA A 108 -2.40 6.37 10.14
C ALA A 108 -0.96 5.98 10.52
N SER A 109 -0.80 5.00 11.41
CA SER A 109 0.53 4.52 11.84
C SER A 109 1.35 3.96 10.67
N LEU A 110 0.69 3.27 9.75
CA LEU A 110 1.31 2.74 8.55
C LEU A 110 1.69 3.85 7.57
N GLN A 111 0.85 4.87 7.39
CA GLN A 111 1.16 6.04 6.57
C GLN A 111 2.38 6.78 7.13
N THR A 112 2.43 7.01 8.44
CA THR A 112 3.62 7.61 9.11
C THR A 112 4.88 6.77 8.88
N ALA A 113 4.78 5.44 9.04
CA ALA A 113 5.90 4.53 8.81
C ALA A 113 6.41 4.61 7.36
N MET A 114 5.51 4.65 6.39
CA MET A 114 5.86 4.77 4.96
C MET A 114 6.50 6.12 4.64
N GLN A 115 5.99 7.22 5.20
CA GLN A 115 6.60 8.54 5.04
C GLN A 115 8.03 8.56 5.57
N GLN A 116 8.28 7.97 6.75
CA GLN A 116 9.61 7.90 7.32
C GLN A 116 10.58 7.05 6.48
N VAL A 117 10.16 5.88 6.00
CA VAL A 117 10.97 5.07 5.08
C VAL A 117 11.35 5.86 3.84
N LEU A 118 10.38 6.55 3.24
CA LEU A 118 10.59 7.31 2.01
C LEU A 118 11.44 8.58 2.23
N ASN A 119 11.55 9.05 3.47
CA ASN A 119 12.47 10.12 3.84
C ASN A 119 13.90 9.61 4.02
N GLU A 120 14.08 8.39 4.54
CA GLU A 120 15.40 7.77 4.69
C GLU A 120 15.92 7.14 3.40
N ILE A 121 15.02 6.57 2.60
CA ILE A 121 15.31 5.85 1.36
C ILE A 121 14.38 6.40 0.27
N PRO A 122 14.73 7.56 -0.31
CA PRO A 122 13.92 8.17 -1.35
C PRO A 122 13.87 7.32 -2.62
N ASP A 123 14.88 6.47 -2.86
CA ASP A 123 15.04 5.59 -4.01
C ASP A 123 14.53 4.17 -3.76
N ILE A 124 13.45 4.02 -2.98
CA ILE A 124 12.87 2.72 -2.66
C ILE A 124 12.53 1.93 -3.94
N GLN A 125 13.07 0.71 -4.05
CA GLN A 125 12.94 -0.05 -5.31
C GLN A 125 11.72 -0.96 -5.32
N GLU A 126 11.39 -1.58 -4.18
CA GLU A 126 10.33 -2.57 -4.10
C GLU A 126 9.53 -2.42 -2.81
N VAL A 127 8.20 -2.46 -2.95
CA VAL A 127 7.23 -2.54 -1.86
C VAL A 127 6.32 -3.73 -2.12
N ILE A 128 6.12 -4.57 -1.11
CA ILE A 128 5.22 -5.73 -1.17
C ILE A 128 4.09 -5.55 -0.16
N LEU A 129 2.87 -5.74 -0.62
CA LEU A 129 1.70 -5.92 0.24
C LEU A 129 1.35 -7.42 0.28
N VAL A 130 1.27 -7.96 1.49
CA VAL A 130 0.90 -9.34 1.74
C VAL A 130 -0.42 -9.39 2.49
N LEU A 131 -1.43 -9.98 1.88
CA LEU A 131 -2.71 -10.25 2.54
C LEU A 131 -2.76 -11.72 2.97
N GLY A 132 -2.98 -11.98 4.26
CA GLY A 132 -3.09 -13.34 4.80
C GLY A 132 -2.98 -13.40 6.32
N SER A 133 -2.71 -14.61 6.84
CA SER A 133 -2.51 -14.82 8.29
C SER A 133 -1.12 -14.39 8.75
N ASN A 134 -0.12 -14.60 7.91
CA ASN A 134 1.28 -14.21 8.13
C ASN A 134 1.99 -13.94 6.78
N PRO A 135 3.09 -13.16 6.79
CA PRO A 135 3.83 -12.81 5.57
C PRO A 135 4.40 -14.00 4.79
N VAL A 136 4.70 -15.13 5.43
CA VAL A 136 5.33 -16.31 4.80
C VAL A 136 4.31 -17.20 4.08
N ARG A 137 3.05 -17.19 4.54
CA ARG A 137 1.93 -17.94 3.93
C ARG A 137 0.82 -16.96 3.50
N PRO A 138 1.07 -16.15 2.46
CA PRO A 138 0.07 -15.22 1.93
C PRO A 138 -1.12 -15.97 1.33
N GLN A 139 -2.27 -15.29 1.30
CA GLN A 139 -3.37 -15.59 0.39
C GLN A 139 -3.20 -14.81 -0.91
N HIS A 140 -2.82 -13.52 -0.79
CA HIS A 140 -2.56 -12.64 -1.92
C HIS A 140 -1.26 -11.85 -1.70
N VAL A 141 -0.55 -11.58 -2.79
CA VAL A 141 0.67 -10.78 -2.80
C VAL A 141 0.58 -9.76 -3.92
N TYR A 142 0.86 -8.50 -3.59
CA TYR A 142 0.98 -7.40 -4.53
C TYR A 142 2.40 -6.83 -4.44
N GLU A 143 3.13 -6.88 -5.54
CA GLU A 143 4.50 -6.36 -5.60
C GLU A 143 4.50 -5.10 -6.47
N MET A 144 5.07 -4.02 -5.95
CA MET A 144 5.26 -2.76 -6.66
C MET A 144 6.76 -2.52 -6.79
N CYS A 145 7.24 -2.50 -8.03
CA CYS A 145 8.61 -2.14 -8.37
C CYS A 145 8.61 -0.71 -8.93
N PHE A 146 9.51 0.13 -8.42
CA PHE A 146 9.67 1.51 -8.86
C PHE A 146 11.04 1.66 -9.53
N SER A 147 11.06 2.08 -10.79
CA SER A 147 12.29 2.52 -11.41
C SER A 147 12.39 4.04 -11.27
N HIS A 148 13.41 4.50 -10.57
CA HIS A 148 13.67 5.94 -10.43
C HIS A 148 14.35 6.45 -11.69
N GLY A 149 13.87 7.58 -12.20
CA GLY A 149 14.59 8.33 -13.21
C GLY A 149 15.70 9.20 -12.59
N LYS A 150 16.04 10.34 -13.19
CA LYS A 150 17.13 11.18 -12.66
C LYS A 150 16.77 11.68 -11.27
N ILE A 151 17.65 11.43 -10.29
CA ILE A 151 17.48 11.90 -8.92
C ILE A 151 17.49 13.43 -8.94
N THR A 152 16.35 14.06 -8.72
CA THR A 152 16.25 15.49 -8.48
C THR A 152 16.51 15.74 -6.99
N THR A 153 17.48 16.59 -6.69
CA THR A 153 17.89 16.98 -5.33
C THR A 153 16.92 17.96 -4.66
N GLU A 154 15.69 18.12 -5.16
CA GLU A 154 14.72 19.01 -4.53
C GLU A 154 14.12 18.35 -3.28
N VAL A 155 14.68 18.74 -2.13
CA VAL A 155 14.25 18.32 -0.79
C VAL A 155 13.00 19.11 -0.39
N THR A 156 11.87 18.88 -1.03
CA THR A 156 10.58 19.34 -0.51
C THR A 156 9.95 18.22 0.30
N ASN A 157 9.85 18.42 1.62
CA ASN A 157 9.40 17.42 2.60
C ASN A 157 7.87 17.25 2.67
N ASP A 158 7.16 17.70 1.65
CA ASP A 158 5.70 17.67 1.66
C ASP A 158 5.16 16.43 0.94
N PHE A 159 4.39 15.63 1.67
CA PHE A 159 3.63 14.50 1.14
C PHE A 159 2.22 14.94 0.71
N THR A 160 2.04 16.19 0.29
CA THR A 160 0.78 16.65 -0.32
C THR A 160 0.47 15.85 -1.57
N LYS A 161 -0.83 15.57 -1.76
CA LYS A 161 -1.30 14.80 -2.92
C LYS A 161 -1.23 15.68 -4.16
N CYS A 162 -0.46 15.25 -5.16
CA CYS A 162 -0.34 15.94 -6.44
C CYS A 162 -1.14 15.23 -7.55
N LYS A 163 -1.41 15.95 -8.65
CA LYS A 163 -2.14 15.40 -9.82
C LYS A 163 -1.42 14.21 -10.45
N ALA A 164 -0.08 14.20 -10.43
CA ALA A 164 0.72 13.10 -10.96
C ALA A 164 0.48 11.82 -10.16
N ALA A 165 0.49 11.91 -8.83
CA ALA A 165 0.17 10.79 -7.95
C ALA A 165 -1.25 10.26 -8.20
N GLU A 166 -2.24 11.15 -8.32
CA GLU A 166 -3.62 10.76 -8.57
C GLU A 166 -3.80 10.03 -9.92
N ALA A 167 -3.19 10.55 -10.99
CA ALA A 167 -3.23 9.92 -12.31
C ALA A 167 -2.53 8.55 -12.31
N LEU A 168 -1.39 8.44 -11.63
CA LEU A 168 -0.63 7.21 -11.54
C LEU A 168 -1.34 6.16 -10.68
N SER A 169 -1.91 6.54 -9.54
CA SER A 169 -2.75 5.67 -8.70
C SER A 169 -3.93 5.10 -9.48
N ARG A 170 -4.64 5.94 -10.25
CA ARG A 170 -5.73 5.45 -11.13
C ARG A 170 -5.24 4.49 -12.20
N LYS A 171 -4.05 4.71 -12.77
CA LYS A 171 -3.47 3.79 -13.76
C LYS A 171 -3.13 2.46 -13.10
N ALA A 172 -2.48 2.49 -11.93
CA ALA A 172 -2.15 1.31 -11.15
C ALA A 172 -3.38 0.49 -10.75
N ILE A 173 -4.42 1.13 -10.21
CA ILE A 173 -5.66 0.44 -9.82
C ILE A 173 -6.36 -0.16 -11.05
N ARG A 174 -6.47 0.57 -12.17
CA ARG A 174 -7.06 0.02 -13.41
C ARG A 174 -6.28 -1.18 -13.95
N SER A 175 -4.96 -1.14 -13.88
CA SER A 175 -4.09 -2.27 -14.21
C SER A 175 -4.33 -3.48 -13.29
N LEU A 176 -4.49 -3.28 -11.99
CA LEU A 176 -4.82 -4.37 -11.06
C LEU A 176 -6.19 -4.99 -11.36
N ILE A 177 -7.18 -4.15 -11.69
CA ILE A 177 -8.53 -4.61 -12.07
C ILE A 177 -8.47 -5.46 -13.35
N SER A 178 -7.73 -5.02 -14.38
CA SER A 178 -7.66 -5.76 -15.65
C SER A 178 -6.95 -7.12 -15.53
N LYS A 179 -6.12 -7.32 -14.50
CA LYS A 179 -5.52 -8.63 -14.16
C LYS A 179 -6.41 -9.55 -13.33
N GLY A 180 -7.63 -9.14 -13.01
CA GLY A 180 -8.56 -9.98 -12.24
C GLY A 180 -8.15 -10.16 -10.77
N ALA A 181 -7.41 -9.19 -10.20
CA ALA A 181 -6.89 -9.24 -8.83
C ALA A 181 -7.97 -9.29 -7.72
N ALA A 182 -9.25 -9.33 -8.08
CA ALA A 182 -10.42 -9.30 -7.19
C ALA A 182 -11.42 -10.45 -7.42
N SER A 183 -11.04 -11.51 -8.14
CA SER A 183 -11.96 -12.57 -8.58
C SER A 183 -12.22 -13.68 -7.55
N MET A 184 -11.76 -13.56 -6.30
CA MET A 184 -11.80 -14.65 -5.31
C MET A 184 -12.93 -14.50 -4.28
N PRO A 185 -13.55 -15.61 -3.85
CA PRO A 185 -14.60 -15.61 -2.84
C PRO A 185 -14.07 -15.16 -1.48
N TYR A 186 -14.96 -14.58 -0.66
CA TYR A 186 -14.62 -14.04 0.65
C TYR A 186 -14.09 -15.12 1.60
N GLY A 187 -12.80 -15.04 1.93
CA GLY A 187 -12.12 -15.94 2.85
C GLY A 187 -12.14 -15.51 4.33
N GLY A 188 -12.92 -14.50 4.69
CA GLY A 188 -12.92 -13.91 6.04
C GLY A 188 -11.93 -12.75 6.22
N THR A 189 -11.93 -12.18 7.43
CA THR A 189 -10.97 -11.12 7.79
C THR A 189 -9.56 -11.66 7.95
N THR A 190 -8.61 -10.96 7.35
CA THR A 190 -7.18 -11.27 7.39
C THR A 190 -6.37 -10.03 7.73
N LYS A 191 -5.04 -10.14 7.64
CA LYS A 191 -4.10 -9.06 7.93
C LYS A 191 -3.38 -8.65 6.66
N LEU A 192 -3.24 -7.35 6.47
CA LEU A 192 -2.38 -6.75 5.45
C LEU A 192 -1.04 -6.37 6.09
N PHE A 193 0.01 -7.01 5.63
CA PHE A 193 1.40 -6.73 6.00
C PHE A 193 2.09 -5.96 4.86
N ILE A 194 3.02 -5.08 5.22
CA ILE A 194 3.86 -4.37 4.26
C ILE A 194 5.30 -4.75 4.49
N LEU A 195 5.99 -5.02 3.39
CA LEU A 195 7.43 -5.16 3.37
C LEU A 195 8.02 -4.17 2.35
N VAL A 196 9.16 -3.61 2.72
CA VAL A 196 9.94 -2.73 1.85
C VAL A 196 11.32 -3.32 1.65
N LYS A 197 11.87 -3.15 0.46
CA LYS A 197 13.23 -3.54 0.15
C LYS A 197 14.13 -2.34 0.31
N ALA A 198 15.15 -2.49 1.16
CA ALA A 198 15.99 -1.40 1.62
C ALA A 198 17.43 -1.87 1.83
N PRO A 199 18.42 -0.96 1.81
CA PRO A 199 19.80 -1.27 2.19
C PRO A 199 19.86 -1.95 3.56
N SER A 200 20.78 -2.91 3.74
CA SER A 200 20.96 -3.60 5.02
C SER A 200 21.36 -2.69 6.19
N THR A 201 21.83 -1.47 5.89
CA THR A 201 22.14 -0.40 6.85
C THR A 201 20.93 0.42 7.30
N PHE A 202 19.77 0.27 6.64
CA PHE A 202 18.53 0.96 7.00
C PHE A 202 18.07 0.62 8.42
N ASN A 203 17.65 1.63 9.18
CA ASN A 203 17.39 1.47 10.60
C ASN A 203 16.24 2.37 11.12
N LEU A 204 15.00 1.92 10.92
CA LEU A 204 13.81 2.47 11.59
C LEU A 204 13.17 1.42 12.51
N PRO A 205 13.78 1.09 13.67
CA PRO A 205 13.40 -0.08 14.46
C PRO A 205 12.00 0.03 15.09
N VAL A 206 11.49 1.26 15.27
CA VAL A 206 10.12 1.55 15.75
C VAL A 206 9.07 1.14 14.72
N HIS A 207 9.40 1.18 13.43
CA HIS A 207 8.44 0.97 12.35
C HIS A 207 8.74 -0.28 11.52
N PHE A 208 10.00 -0.68 11.39
CA PHE A 208 10.44 -1.72 10.47
C PHE A 208 11.39 -2.71 11.16
N LEU A 209 11.25 -3.98 10.79
CA LEU A 209 12.08 -5.07 11.27
C LEU A 209 12.79 -5.76 10.10
N PRO A 210 14.11 -5.96 10.15
CA PRO A 210 14.84 -6.65 9.10
C PRO A 210 14.39 -8.12 9.00
N LYS A 211 14.29 -8.62 7.77
CA LYS A 211 13.89 -9.98 7.41
C LYS A 211 14.78 -10.50 6.28
N ARG A 212 16.07 -10.74 6.58
CA ARG A 212 17.09 -11.19 5.61
C ARG A 212 16.65 -12.42 4.81
N ASP A 213 16.08 -13.40 5.49
CA ASP A 213 15.65 -14.68 4.88
C ASP A 213 14.17 -14.69 4.47
N PHE A 214 13.53 -13.51 4.34
CA PHE A 214 12.12 -13.46 3.97
C PHE A 214 11.90 -14.09 2.60
N ARG A 215 11.10 -15.15 2.58
CA ARG A 215 10.56 -15.80 1.39
C ARG A 215 9.16 -16.27 1.73
N TYR A 216 8.17 -15.83 0.95
CA TYR A 216 6.81 -16.36 1.07
C TYR A 216 6.64 -17.61 0.18
N SER A 217 5.57 -18.36 0.45
CA SER A 217 5.26 -19.62 -0.25
C SER A 217 5.25 -19.47 -1.78
N LYS A 218 5.98 -20.35 -2.49
CA LYS A 218 6.02 -20.42 -3.96
C LYS A 218 4.68 -20.81 -4.61
N LYS A 219 3.70 -21.24 -3.81
CA LYS A 219 2.35 -21.59 -4.27
C LYS A 219 1.52 -20.37 -4.68
N ILE A 220 1.91 -19.18 -4.24
CA ILE A 220 1.21 -17.94 -4.54
C ILE A 220 1.86 -17.25 -5.74
N VAL A 221 1.05 -16.89 -6.72
CA VAL A 221 1.46 -16.05 -7.85
C VAL A 221 1.21 -14.59 -7.46
N PRO A 222 2.25 -13.75 -7.36
CA PRO A 222 2.08 -12.34 -7.02
C PRO A 222 1.48 -11.55 -8.20
N CYS A 223 0.65 -10.55 -7.89
CA CYS A 223 0.29 -9.53 -8.86
C CYS A 223 1.38 -8.45 -8.86
N ARG A 224 2.09 -8.28 -9.98
CA ARG A 224 3.29 -7.43 -10.07
C ARG A 224 3.01 -6.16 -10.87
N LEU A 225 3.30 -5.01 -10.29
CA LEU A 225 3.28 -3.71 -10.93
C LEU A 225 4.71 -3.19 -11.09
N HIS A 226 5.09 -2.81 -12.30
CA HIS A 226 6.35 -2.11 -12.55
C HIS A 226 6.04 -0.68 -13.00
N ILE A 227 6.34 0.28 -12.14
CA ILE A 227 6.09 1.69 -12.36
C ILE A 227 7.37 2.34 -12.87
N LYS A 228 7.35 2.81 -14.12
CA LYS A 228 8.52 3.34 -14.83
C LYS A 228 8.42 4.82 -15.16
N CYS A 229 9.50 5.56 -14.91
CA CYS A 229 9.70 6.91 -15.44
C CYS A 229 10.00 6.87 -16.93
N ARG A 230 9.55 7.89 -17.67
CA ARG A 230 9.97 8.08 -19.05
C ARG A 230 11.40 8.58 -19.06
N ILE A 231 12.33 7.74 -19.52
CA ILE A 231 13.70 8.16 -19.79
C ILE A 231 13.67 8.95 -21.11
N ARG A 232 13.96 10.26 -21.08
CA ARG A 232 14.28 10.98 -22.33
C ARG A 232 15.57 10.38 -22.88
N GLY A 233 15.47 9.68 -24.00
CA GLY A 233 16.60 9.12 -24.72
C GLY A 233 17.66 10.20 -24.96
N GLN A 234 18.85 9.94 -24.46
CA GLN A 234 20.06 10.63 -24.89
C GLN A 234 20.50 9.96 -26.19
N GLY A 235 20.41 10.69 -27.31
CA GLY A 235 20.97 10.29 -28.60
C GLY A 235 20.01 10.44 -29.79
N MET A 236 19.99 11.63 -30.39
CA MET A 236 19.97 11.68 -31.85
C MET A 236 21.33 11.16 -32.34
N ASP A 237 21.28 10.41 -33.45
CA ASP A 237 22.39 9.87 -34.25
C ASP A 237 23.02 8.53 -33.84
N ALA A 238 22.53 7.46 -34.47
CA ALA A 238 23.27 6.62 -35.44
C ALA A 238 22.89 5.12 -35.37
N SER A 239 22.38 4.65 -36.51
CA SER A 239 22.38 3.28 -37.02
C SER A 239 21.28 2.29 -36.61
N GLN A 240 20.70 1.74 -37.68
CA GLN A 240 19.69 0.68 -37.78
C GLN A 240 20.21 -0.66 -37.26
N HIS A 241 19.43 -1.36 -36.41
CA HIS A 241 18.88 -2.70 -36.65
C HIS A 241 18.42 -3.41 -35.34
N SER A 242 17.23 -4.04 -35.45
CA SER A 242 16.69 -5.16 -34.65
C SER A 242 16.08 -4.88 -33.26
N PRO A 243 14.81 -5.32 -33.01
CA PRO A 243 14.16 -5.21 -31.71
C PRO A 243 14.62 -6.35 -30.80
N GLN A 244 15.39 -6.01 -29.75
CA GLN A 244 15.61 -6.92 -28.63
C GLN A 244 14.95 -6.34 -27.39
N THR A 245 13.78 -6.90 -27.08
CA THR A 245 13.15 -6.86 -25.76
C THR A 245 14.07 -7.53 -24.76
N ALA A 246 14.79 -6.74 -23.97
CA ALA A 246 15.45 -7.20 -22.76
C ALA A 246 15.38 -6.08 -21.73
N CYS A 247 14.88 -6.39 -20.53
CA CYS A 247 14.93 -5.48 -19.39
C CYS A 247 16.38 -5.00 -19.19
N PRO A 248 16.64 -3.70 -18.93
CA PRO A 248 18.01 -3.23 -18.85
C PRO A 248 18.72 -3.89 -17.67
N ILE A 249 19.72 -4.71 -18.03
CA ILE A 249 20.71 -5.26 -17.14
C ILE A 249 21.48 -4.08 -16.53
N LYS A 250 21.64 -4.16 -15.22
CA LYS A 250 22.35 -3.25 -14.32
C LYS A 250 23.59 -2.62 -14.97
N SER A 251 23.66 -1.29 -14.95
CA SER A 251 24.90 -0.54 -15.18
C SER A 251 25.95 -0.99 -14.14
N PRO A 252 27.18 -1.35 -14.55
CA PRO A 252 28.20 -1.81 -13.64
C PRO A 252 28.98 -0.59 -13.14
N ASP A 253 28.47 0.10 -12.11
CA ASP A 253 29.25 1.05 -11.29
C ASP A 253 28.46 1.58 -10.08
N SER A 254 27.78 0.68 -9.36
CA SER A 254 27.40 0.95 -7.98
C SER A 254 27.84 -0.22 -7.13
N SER A 255 28.55 0.07 -6.03
CA SER A 255 28.75 -0.88 -4.94
C SER A 255 27.45 -1.66 -4.75
N SER A 256 27.46 -2.99 -4.87
CA SER A 256 26.23 -3.77 -4.80
C SER A 256 25.63 -3.61 -3.40
N ILE A 257 24.75 -2.63 -3.22
CA ILE A 257 24.11 -2.38 -1.94
C ILE A 257 23.31 -3.64 -1.63
N ASP A 258 23.67 -4.32 -0.53
CA ASP A 258 22.98 -5.51 -0.10
C ASP A 258 21.57 -5.13 0.37
N LEU A 259 20.59 -5.33 -0.51
CA LEU A 259 19.20 -5.01 -0.26
C LEU A 259 18.51 -6.19 0.42
N ILE A 260 17.90 -5.94 1.58
CA ILE A 260 17.13 -6.93 2.34
C ILE A 260 15.68 -6.46 2.52
N TRP A 261 14.81 -7.41 2.89
CA TRP A 261 13.43 -7.09 3.22
C TRP A 261 13.33 -6.53 4.63
N PHE A 262 12.50 -5.50 4.81
CA PHE A 262 12.09 -4.97 6.10
C PHE A 262 10.57 -5.04 6.20
N GLN A 263 10.06 -5.67 7.24
CA GLN A 263 8.63 -5.77 7.50
C GLN A 263 8.17 -4.60 8.38
N CYS A 264 7.13 -3.90 7.94
CA CYS A 264 6.44 -2.91 8.77
C CYS A 264 5.82 -3.60 10.00
N ARG A 265 6.04 -3.03 11.19
CA ARG A 265 5.44 -3.48 12.44
C ARG A 265 3.94 -3.18 12.48
N HIS A 266 3.50 -2.14 11.77
CA HIS A 266 2.10 -1.77 11.67
C HIS A 266 1.41 -2.66 10.64
N THR A 267 0.36 -3.35 11.06
CA THR A 267 -0.41 -4.29 10.24
C THR A 267 -1.86 -3.86 10.26
N ILE A 268 -2.52 -3.87 9.11
CA ILE A 268 -3.95 -3.54 9.04
C ILE A 268 -4.74 -4.84 9.16
N LYS A 269 -5.64 -4.92 10.13
CA LYS A 269 -6.58 -6.04 10.27
C LYS A 269 -7.92 -5.65 9.65
N GLY A 270 -8.47 -6.51 8.80
CA GLY A 270 -9.80 -6.30 8.23
C GLY A 270 -10.90 -6.23 9.29
N LEU A 271 -11.96 -5.49 8.98
CA LEU A 271 -13.19 -5.40 9.75
C LEU A 271 -14.08 -6.60 9.43
N ALA A 272 -14.62 -7.25 10.45
CA ALA A 272 -15.57 -8.34 10.24
C ALA A 272 -16.83 -7.79 9.59
N SER A 273 -17.17 -8.32 8.41
CA SER A 273 -18.46 -8.04 7.78
C SER A 273 -19.56 -8.67 8.62
N THR A 274 -20.49 -7.87 9.10
CA THR A 274 -21.71 -8.35 9.78
C THR A 274 -22.84 -8.65 8.80
N THR A 275 -22.59 -8.59 7.48
CA THR A 275 -23.62 -8.89 6.49
C THR A 275 -23.93 -10.38 6.56
N PRO A 276 -25.18 -10.79 6.87
CA PRO A 276 -25.54 -12.20 6.78
C PRO A 276 -25.30 -12.64 5.33
N GLN A 277 -24.48 -13.68 5.16
CA GLN A 277 -24.34 -14.29 3.85
C GLN A 277 -25.70 -14.87 3.48
N ILE A 278 -26.35 -14.24 2.50
CA ILE A 278 -27.47 -14.86 1.81
C ILE A 278 -26.85 -16.08 1.13
N LYS A 279 -27.17 -17.26 1.67
CA LYS A 279 -26.90 -18.52 0.98
C LYS A 279 -27.81 -18.51 -0.25
N GLU A 280 -27.22 -18.44 -1.43
CA GLU A 280 -27.88 -18.92 -2.66
C GLU A 280 -28.01 -20.45 -2.62
#